data_AF-A7ZL68-F1
#
_entry.id   AF-A7ZL68-F1
#
_cell.length_a   1.000
_cell.length_b   1.000
_cell.length_c   1.000
_cell.angle_alpha   90.00
_cell.angle_beta   90.00
_cell.angle_gamma   90.00
#
_symmetry.space_group_name_H-M   'P 1'
#
loop_
_entity.id
_entity.type
_entity.pdbx_description
1 polymer ?
#
loop_
_entity_poly.entity_id
_entity_poly.type
_entity_poly.pdbx_seq_one_letter_code
_entity_poly.pdbx_strand_id
1 'polypeptide(L)' 'MESAISEVLYNVGEPDGSGVIHLSDLWYAIADTEGTDGFILVSPDSNITLSQGELPVTGTITWAT' A
#
# COMPACT_ATOMS: atom_id res chain seq x y z
N MET A 1 -4.36 9.09 -5.42
CA MET A 1 -3.91 7.69 -5.43
C MET A 1 -2.48 7.54 -4.91
N GLU A 2 -1.47 8.08 -5.61
CA GLU A 2 -0.06 7.95 -5.18
C GLU A 2 0.18 8.44 -3.75
N SER A 3 -0.36 9.61 -3.39
CA SER A 3 -0.27 10.14 -2.02
C SER A 3 -0.94 9.22 -0.99
N ALA A 4 -2.11 8.65 -1.30
CA ALA A 4 -2.84 7.76 -0.41
C ALA A 4 -2.07 6.46 -0.15
N ILE A 5 -1.47 5.87 -1.20
CA ILE A 5 -0.60 4.69 -1.05
C ILE A 5 0.64 5.07 -0.23
N SER A 6 1.25 6.22 -0.52
CA SER A 6 2.45 6.67 0.21
C SER A 6 2.19 6.86 1.70
N GLU A 7 1.00 7.35 2.07
CA GLU A 7 0.58 7.51 3.45
C GLU A 7 0.43 6.15 4.16
N VAL A 8 -0.18 5.15 3.52
CA VAL A 8 -0.23 3.78 4.07
C VAL A 8 1.18 3.26 4.34
N LEU A 9 2.09 3.39 3.38
CA LEU A 9 3.46 2.90 3.51
C LEU A 9 4.23 3.64 4.62
N TYR A 10 4.08 4.96 4.71
CA TYR A 10 4.73 5.77 5.74
C TYR A 10 4.27 5.39 7.16
N ASN A 11 3.00 5.00 7.31
CA ASN A 11 2.42 4.63 8.59
C ASN A 11 2.77 3.19 9.03
N VAL A 12 3.48 2.42 8.22
CA VAL A 12 3.91 1.05 8.55
C VAL A 12 5.12 1.11 9.48
N GLY A 13 4.84 1.37 10.76
CA GLY A 13 5.68 1.05 11.92
C GLY A 13 7.16 1.44 11.89
N GLU A 14 7.90 0.92 12.86
CA GLU A 14 9.36 1.09 12.95
C GLU A 14 10.06 0.04 12.08
N PRO A 15 11.29 0.30 11.58
CA PRO A 15 12.06 -0.64 10.75
C PRO A 15 12.69 -1.78 11.57
N ASP A 16 12.00 -2.26 12.60
CA ASP A 16 12.44 -3.33 13.51
C ASP A 16 12.12 -4.75 12.99
N GLY A 17 11.42 -4.84 11.84
CA GLY A 17 11.00 -6.09 11.21
C GLY A 17 9.63 -6.60 11.65
N SER A 18 8.88 -5.81 12.42
CA SER A 18 7.48 -6.11 12.77
C SER A 18 6.47 -5.52 11.79
N GLY A 19 6.91 -4.64 10.88
CA GLY A 19 6.05 -3.95 9.92
C GLY A 19 5.36 -4.91 8.94
N VAL A 20 4.05 -4.74 8.79
CA VAL A 20 3.25 -5.44 7.79
C VAL A 20 2.39 -4.43 7.06
N ILE A 21 2.49 -4.41 5.72
CA ILE A 21 1.55 -3.68 4.87
C ILE A 21 0.38 -4.60 4.61
N HIS A 22 -0.78 -4.28 5.17
CA HIS A 22 -1.99 -5.05 4.94
C HIS A 22 -2.65 -4.65 3.62
N LEU A 23 -3.09 -5.65 2.85
CA LEU A 23 -3.87 -5.42 1.62
C LEU A 23 -5.14 -4.62 1.90
N SER A 24 -5.76 -4.84 3.05
CA SER A 24 -6.95 -4.09 3.49
C SER A 24 -6.67 -2.59 3.57
N ASP A 25 -5.50 -2.19 4.07
CA ASP A 25 -5.18 -0.78 4.27
C ASP A 25 -4.96 -0.09 2.92
N LEU A 26 -4.30 -0.80 1.99
CA LEU A 26 -4.20 -0.35 0.61
C LEU A 26 -5.59 -0.23 -0.05
N TRP A 27 -6.47 -1.21 0.14
CA TRP A 27 -7.82 -1.15 -0.40
C TRP A 27 -8.62 0.03 0.16
N TYR A 28 -8.56 0.27 1.46
CA TYR A 28 -9.22 1.41 2.08
C TYR A 28 -8.69 2.73 1.54
N ALA A 29 -7.37 2.90 1.45
CA ALA A 29 -6.76 4.13 0.93
C ALA A 29 -7.09 4.39 -0.54
N ILE A 30 -7.18 3.32 -1.36
CA ILE A 30 -7.61 3.42 -2.76
C ILE A 30 -9.10 3.81 -2.82
N ALA A 31 -9.95 3.14 -2.05
CA ALA A 31 -11.39 3.39 -2.04
C ALA A 31 -11.75 4.82 -1.56
N ASP A 32 -10.97 5.36 -0.62
CA ASP A 32 -11.17 6.72 -0.07
C ASP A 32 -10.62 7.82 -1.01
N THR A 33 -9.87 7.47 -2.05
CA THR A 33 -9.37 8.44 -3.03
C THR A 33 -10.53 8.94 -3.91
N GLU A 34 -10.75 10.27 -3.92
CA GLU A 34 -11.77 10.93 -4.75
C GLU A 34 -11.70 10.49 -6.22
N GLY A 35 -12.86 10.17 -6.80
CA GLY A 35 -12.99 9.68 -8.17
C GLY A 35 -12.83 8.16 -8.32
N THR A 36 -12.69 7.42 -7.22
CA THR A 36 -12.64 5.96 -7.24
C THR A 36 -14.04 5.37 -7.01
N ASP A 37 -14.75 5.02 -8.08
CA ASP A 37 -16.07 4.37 -7.99
C ASP A 37 -15.96 2.84 -7.79
N GLY A 38 -14.85 2.24 -8.22
CA GLY A 38 -14.55 0.82 -8.10
C GLY A 38 -13.19 0.48 -8.71
N PHE A 39 -12.50 -0.52 -8.15
CA PHE A 39 -11.18 -0.94 -8.61
C PHE A 39 -10.94 -2.42 -8.36
N ILE A 40 -9.91 -2.95 -9.04
CA ILE A 40 -9.33 -4.26 -8.75
C ILE A 40 -7.84 -4.01 -8.47
N LEU A 41 -7.37 -4.43 -7.30
CA LEU A 41 -5.94 -4.46 -7.01
C LEU A 41 -5.35 -5.75 -7.59
N VAL A 42 -4.60 -5.64 -8.68
CA VAL A 42 -3.96 -6.80 -9.34
C VAL A 42 -2.73 -7.27 -8.56
N SER A 43 -1.96 -6.34 -8.01
CA SER A 43 -0.77 -6.59 -7.20
C SER A 43 -0.59 -5.43 -6.21
N PRO A 44 -0.13 -5.67 -4.98
CA PRO A 44 0.17 -6.98 -4.39
C PRO A 44 -1.09 -7.84 -4.16
N ASP A 45 -0.94 -9.17 -4.16
CA ASP A 45 -2.01 -10.15 -3.94
C ASP A 45 -2.02 -10.77 -2.53
N SER A 46 -1.02 -10.42 -1.71
CA SER A 46 -0.91 -10.81 -0.30
C SER A 46 -0.26 -9.70 0.53
N ASN A 47 -0.50 -9.71 1.85
CA ASN A 47 0.15 -8.77 2.77
C ASN A 47 1.68 -8.83 2.60
N ILE A 48 2.33 -7.68 2.75
CA ILE A 48 3.79 -7.56 2.60
C ILE A 48 4.39 -7.44 3.99
N THR A 49 5.15 -8.45 4.41
CA THR A 49 5.94 -8.39 5.65
C THR A 49 7.29 -7.74 5.37
N LEU A 50 7.68 -6.79 6.22
CA LEU A 50 8.96 -6.10 6.14
C LEU A 50 9.99 -6.81 7.03
N SER A 51 11.18 -7.01 6.50
CA SER A 51 12.33 -7.47 7.28
C SER A 51 12.94 -6.31 8.08
N GLN A 52 13.74 -6.64 9.09
CA GLN A 52 14.47 -5.63 9.85
C GLN A 52 15.34 -4.76 8.93
N GLY A 53 15.24 -3.44 9.09
CA GLY A 53 15.95 -2.46 8.27
C GLY A 53 15.32 -2.16 6.91
N GLU A 54 14.23 -2.84 6.52
CA GLU A 54 13.49 -2.49 5.31
C GLU A 54 12.54 -1.31 5.56
N LEU A 55 12.51 -0.38 4.61
CA LEU A 55 11.57 0.73 4.59
C LEU A 55 10.73 0.64 3.32
N PRO A 56 9.40 0.63 3.42
CA PRO A 56 8.55 0.57 2.27
C PRO A 56 8.53 1.93 1.56
N VAL A 57 8.51 1.89 0.23
CA VAL A 57 8.44 3.10 -0.61
C VAL A 57 7.42 2.90 -1.71
N THR A 58 6.78 3.98 -2.13
CA THR A 58 5.82 3.95 -3.23
C THR A 58 6.56 3.66 -4.53
N GLY A 59 6.24 2.52 -5.13
CA GLY A 59 6.71 2.16 -6.47
C GLY A 59 5.87 2.81 -7.58
N THR A 60 6.11 2.38 -8.81
CA THR A 60 5.29 2.79 -9.96
C THR A 60 3.88 2.20 -9.87
N ILE A 61 2.87 3.06 -9.93
CA ILE A 61 1.46 2.63 -10.04
C ILE A 61 1.13 2.47 -11.52
N THR A 62 0.61 1.29 -11.88
CA THR A 62 0.17 0.98 -13.25
C THR A 62 -1.31 0.64 -13.25
N TRP A 63 -2.00 0.95 -14.35
CA TRP A 63 -3.42 0.73 -14.51
C TRP A 63 -3.64 -0.35 -15.57
N ALA A 64 -4.53 -1.29 -15.30
CA ALA A 64 -4.94 -2.27 -16.30
C ALA A 64 -5.63 -1.55 -17.47
N THR A 65 -5.17 -1.83 -18.69
CA THR A 65 -5.75 -1.35 -19.95
C THR A 65 -6.88 -2.24 -20.41
#